data_AF-N7A3I9-F1
#
_entry.id   AF-N7A3I9-F1
#
_cell.length_a   1.000
_cell.length_b   1.000
_cell.length_c   1.000
_cell.angle_alpha   90.00
_cell.angle_beta   90.00
_cell.angle_gamma   90.00
#
_symmetry.space_group_name_H-M   'P 1'
#
loop_
_entity.id
_entity.type
_entity.pdbx_description
1 polymer ?
#
loop_
_entity_poly.entity_id
_entity_poly.type
_entity_poly.pdbx_seq_one_letter_code
_entity_poly.pdbx_strand_id
1 'polypeptide(L)'
;MPSEIEKFQQDLLESVKQMRRGEAVRTTRVELPEAAQARAKTGLSQQAFAELLGVSSRTLQEWEQGRRSPTGAAKTLLRVAVAHPEVLQELRI
;
A
#
# COMPACT_ATOMS: atom_id res chain seq x y z
N MET A 1 -29.77 -18.42 31.75
CA MET A 1 -28.99 -18.47 30.50
C MET A 1 -28.57 -17.05 30.19
N PRO A 2 -27.28 -16.75 29.96
CA PRO A 2 -26.89 -15.43 29.45
C PRO A 2 -27.69 -15.15 28.18
N SER A 3 -28.16 -13.91 28.03
CA SER A 3 -28.83 -13.48 26.81
C SER A 3 -27.84 -13.62 25.64
N GLU A 4 -28.31 -14.00 24.45
CA GLU A 4 -27.45 -14.11 23.26
C GLU A 4 -26.63 -12.84 23.00
N ILE A 5 -27.17 -11.68 23.39
CA ILE A 5 -26.52 -10.37 23.30
C ILE A 5 -25.32 -10.29 24.25
N GLU A 6 -25.42 -10.80 25.48
CA GLU A 6 -24.33 -10.77 26.46
C GLU A 6 -23.16 -11.64 25.99
N LYS A 7 -23.46 -12.80 25.41
CA LYS A 7 -22.45 -13.69 24.83
C LYS A 7 -21.73 -13.02 23.66
N PHE A 8 -22.48 -12.40 22.75
CA PHE A 8 -21.90 -11.66 21.63
C PHE A 8 -20.98 -10.52 22.09
N GLN A 9 -21.37 -9.75 23.11
CA GLN A 9 -20.54 -8.68 23.66
C GLN A 9 -19.23 -9.21 24.25
N GLN A 10 -19.28 -10.34 24.97
CA GLN A 10 -18.08 -10.99 25.51
C GLN A 10 -17.14 -11.46 24.39
N ASP A 11 -17.68 -12.11 23.36
CA ASP A 11 -16.91 -12.61 22.22
C ASP A 11 -16.24 -11.46 21.45
N LEU A 12 -16.93 -10.32 21.30
CA LEU A 12 -16.38 -9.14 20.65
C LEU A 12 -15.24 -8.51 21.47
N LEU A 13 -15.42 -8.35 22.79
CA LEU A 13 -14.39 -7.81 23.67
C LEU A 13 -13.15 -8.70 23.69
N GLU A 14 -13.33 -10.02 23.67
CA GLU A 14 -12.22 -10.96 23.60
C GLU A 14 -11.47 -10.87 22.27
N SER A 15 -12.21 -10.79 21.15
CA SER A 15 -11.62 -10.60 19.82
C SER A 15 -10.76 -9.33 19.75
N VAL A 16 -11.20 -8.22 20.35
CA VAL A 16 -10.41 -6.97 20.40
C VAL A 16 -9.14 -7.13 21.25
N LYS A 17 -9.20 -7.84 22.39
CA LYS A 17 -8.01 -8.12 23.21
C LYS A 17 -7.00 -8.98 22.45
N GLN A 18 -7.46 -10.01 21.76
CA GLN A 18 -6.63 -10.87 20.90
C GLN A 18 -5.93 -10.05 19.81
N MET A 19 -6.67 -9.18 19.10
CA MET A 19 -6.09 -8.27 18.09
C MET A 19 -5.02 -7.36 18.68
N ARG A 20 -5.25 -6.77 19.86
CA ARG A 20 -4.26 -5.92 20.54
C ARG A 20 -3.00 -6.66 20.97
N ARG A 21 -3.11 -7.97 21.24
CA ARG A 21 -1.96 -8.86 21.53
C ARG A 21 -1.27 -9.37 20.26
N GLY A 22 -1.79 -9.05 19.08
CA GLY A 22 -1.30 -9.58 17.80
C GLY A 22 -1.67 -11.05 17.57
N GLU A 23 -2.62 -11.59 18.33
CA GLU A 23 -3.12 -12.96 18.17
C GLU A 23 -4.10 -12.99 16.99
N ALA A 24 -3.58 -13.31 15.80
CA ALA A 24 -4.38 -13.45 14.59
C ALA A 24 -4.48 -14.93 14.19
N VAL A 25 -5.71 -15.42 14.02
CA VAL A 25 -5.98 -16.79 13.51
C VAL A 25 -5.42 -16.99 12.10
N ARG A 26 -5.44 -15.93 11.28
CA ARG A 26 -4.90 -15.93 9.92
C ARG A 26 -4.26 -14.58 9.61
N THR A 27 -3.02 -14.62 9.12
CA THR A 27 -2.34 -13.44 8.57
C THR A 27 -2.27 -13.58 7.06
N THR A 28 -2.82 -12.60 6.33
CA THR A 28 -2.64 -12.52 4.88
C THR A 28 -1.52 -11.53 4.60
N ARG A 29 -0.40 -12.00 4.05
CA ARG A 29 0.65 -11.12 3.52
C ARG A 29 0.26 -10.73 2.11
N VAL A 30 0.05 -9.44 1.89
CA VAL A 30 -0.22 -8.90 0.55
C VAL A 30 1.08 -8.34 0.01
N GLU A 31 1.57 -8.90 -1.09
CA GLU A 31 2.68 -8.31 -1.82
C GLU A 31 2.18 -7.08 -2.57
N LEU A 32 2.73 -5.91 -2.23
CA LEU A 32 2.42 -4.67 -2.91
C LEU A 32 3.21 -4.60 -4.23
N PRO A 33 2.58 -4.23 -5.36
CA PRO A 33 3.32 -3.94 -6.58
C PRO A 33 4.40 -2.88 -6.38
N GLU A 34 5.52 -3.01 -7.08
CA GLU A 34 6.69 -2.12 -6.98
C GLU A 34 6.30 -0.63 -7.15
N ALA A 35 5.37 -0.34 -8.06
CA ALA A 35 4.84 1.01 -8.27
C ALA A 35 4.11 1.59 -7.04
N ALA A 36 3.31 0.77 -6.35
CA ALA A 36 2.59 1.20 -5.16
C ALA A 36 3.55 1.45 -3.99
N GLN A 37 4.57 0.60 -3.84
CA GLN A 37 5.63 0.80 -2.85
C GLN A 37 6.42 2.07 -3.10
N ALA A 38 6.83 2.30 -4.35
CA ALA A 38 7.56 3.50 -4.78
C ALA A 38 6.79 4.78 -4.46
N ARG A 39 5.51 4.86 -4.83
CA ARG A 39 4.69 6.03 -4.52
C ARG A 39 4.51 6.23 -3.01
N ALA A 40 4.23 5.17 -2.27
CA ALA A 40 4.06 5.25 -0.82
C ALA A 40 5.32 5.82 -0.13
N LYS A 41 6.51 5.42 -0.58
CA LYS A 41 7.78 5.91 -0.05
C LYS A 41 8.08 7.37 -0.38
N THR A 42 7.65 7.85 -1.54
CA THR A 42 7.82 9.27 -1.91
C THR A 42 6.81 10.18 -1.23
N GLY A 43 5.71 9.65 -0.68
CA GLY A 43 4.66 10.43 -0.03
C GLY A 43 3.79 11.25 -0.99
N LEU A 44 3.89 10.99 -2.30
CA LEU A 44 3.17 11.74 -3.33
C LEU A 44 1.77 11.18 -3.58
N SER A 45 0.86 12.07 -4.00
CA SER A 45 -0.43 11.66 -4.57
C SER A 45 -0.21 10.85 -5.85
N GLN A 46 -1.19 10.04 -6.25
CA GLN A 46 -1.09 9.26 -7.48
C GLN A 46 -0.88 10.15 -8.71
N GLN A 47 -1.57 11.29 -8.77
CA GLN A 47 -1.41 12.24 -9.87
C GLN A 47 -0.01 12.87 -9.91
N ALA A 48 0.47 13.40 -8.79
CA ALA A 48 1.79 14.05 -8.74
C ALA A 48 2.92 13.06 -9.05
N PHE A 49 2.80 11.81 -8.59
CA PHE A 49 3.78 10.77 -8.89
C PHE A 49 3.76 10.35 -10.37
N ALA A 50 2.57 10.28 -10.98
CA ALA A 50 2.44 9.98 -12.40
C ALA A 50 3.04 11.09 -13.29
N GLU A 51 2.78 12.36 -12.95
CA GLU A 51 3.35 13.53 -13.60
C GLU A 51 4.89 13.51 -13.52
N LEU A 52 5.45 13.24 -12.34
CA LEU A 52 6.90 13.13 -12.14
C LEU A 52 7.53 12.00 -12.97
N LEU A 53 6.83 10.87 -13.10
CA LEU A 53 7.29 9.74 -13.91
C LEU A 53 7.03 9.93 -15.42
N GLY A 54 6.36 11.01 -15.83
CA GLY A 54 6.02 11.27 -17.23
C GLY A 54 4.99 10.29 -17.80
N VAL A 55 4.09 9.76 -16.97
CA VAL A 55 3.03 8.83 -17.39
C VAL A 55 1.65 9.34 -16.98
N SER A 56 0.59 8.81 -17.60
CA SER A 56 -0.78 9.14 -17.17
C SER A 56 -1.09 8.55 -15.79
N SER A 57 -1.94 9.21 -15.00
CA SER A 57 -2.44 8.66 -13.72
C SER A 57 -3.08 7.29 -13.90
N ARG A 58 -3.75 7.06 -15.04
CA ARG A 58 -4.30 5.75 -15.40
C ARG A 58 -3.22 4.69 -15.56
N THR A 59 -2.13 5.01 -16.26
CA THR A 59 -0.98 4.09 -16.41
C THR A 59 -0.41 3.70 -15.06
N LEU A 60 -0.17 4.67 -14.18
CA LEU A 60 0.31 4.41 -12.83
C LEU A 60 -0.69 3.54 -12.05
N GLN A 61 -1.99 3.82 -12.13
CA GLN A 61 -3.02 3.04 -11.45
C GLN A 61 -3.05 1.57 -11.92
N GLU A 62 -2.89 1.30 -13.22
CA GLU A 62 -2.78 -0.06 -13.75
C GLU A 62 -1.58 -0.81 -13.17
N TRP A 63 -0.46 -0.11 -12.91
CA TRP A 63 0.72 -0.69 -12.27
C TRP A 63 0.53 -0.93 -10.77
N GLU A 64 -0.02 0.04 -10.05
CA GLU A 64 -0.26 -0.08 -8.60
C GLU A 64 -1.28 -1.16 -8.25
N GLN A 65 -2.21 -1.45 -9.17
CA GLN A 65 -3.21 -2.51 -9.02
C GLN A 65 -2.75 -3.85 -9.61
N GLY A 66 -1.53 -3.91 -10.16
CA GLY A 66 -0.94 -5.14 -10.72
C GLY A 66 -1.57 -5.62 -12.03
N ARG A 67 -2.44 -4.82 -12.67
CA ARG A 67 -3.05 -5.17 -13.97
C ARG A 67 -2.06 -5.08 -15.12
N ARG A 68 -1.06 -4.21 -15.00
CA ARG A 68 0.06 -4.10 -15.95
C ARG A 68 1.37 -3.99 -15.19
N SER A 69 2.47 -4.32 -15.87
CA SER A 69 3.82 -4.14 -15.34
C SER A 69 4.52 -2.95 -16.01
N PRO A 70 5.30 -2.15 -15.25
CA PRO A 70 6.20 -1.15 -15.82
C PRO A 70 7.32 -1.83 -16.61
N THR A 71 7.77 -1.19 -17.69
CA THR A 71 8.84 -1.71 -18.56
C THR A 71 9.99 -0.71 -18.70
N GLY A 72 11.16 -1.21 -19.09
CA GLY A 72 12.33 -0.39 -19.40
C GLY A 72 12.70 0.59 -18.29
N ALA A 73 12.88 1.86 -18.67
CA ALA A 73 13.29 2.95 -17.77
C ALA A 73 12.32 3.15 -16.58
N ALA A 74 11.01 2.93 -16.77
CA ALA A 74 10.04 3.08 -15.70
C ALA A 74 10.33 2.10 -14.54
N LYS A 75 10.70 0.86 -14.84
CA LYS A 75 11.06 -0.12 -13.81
C LYS A 75 12.31 0.29 -13.03
N THR A 76 13.29 0.87 -13.71
CA THR A 76 14.50 1.41 -13.05
C THR A 76 14.16 2.60 -12.16
N LEU A 77 13.35 3.54 -12.65
CA LEU A 77 12.91 4.70 -11.88
C LEU A 77 12.11 4.32 -10.63
N LEU A 78 11.24 3.31 -10.72
CA LEU A 78 10.52 2.81 -9.55
C LEU A 78 11.47 2.21 -8.50
N ARG A 79 12.52 1.48 -8.91
CA ARG A 79 13.56 1.02 -7.96
C ARG A 79 14.29 2.17 -7.29
N VAL A 80 14.64 3.21 -8.06
CA VAL A 80 15.25 4.42 -7.52
C VAL A 80 14.30 5.08 -6.52
N ALA A 81 13.02 5.23 -6.84
CA ALA A 81 12.02 5.78 -5.93
C ALA A 81 11.85 4.96 -4.64
N VAL A 82 12.06 3.64 -4.70
CA VAL A 82 12.03 2.78 -3.51
C VAL A 82 13.29 2.90 -2.67
N ALA A 83 14.47 3.01 -3.30
CA ALA A 83 15.76 3.07 -2.61
C ALA A 83 16.10 4.47 -2.10
N HIS A 84 15.77 5.49 -2.89
CA HIS A 84 16.13 6.89 -2.74
C HIS A 84 14.93 7.80 -3.06
N PRO A 85 13.85 7.76 -2.25
CA PRO A 85 12.66 8.58 -2.48
C PRO A 85 12.95 10.09 -2.48
N GLU A 86 13.98 10.53 -1.75
CA GLU A 86 14.43 11.92 -1.67
C GLU A 86 14.82 12.49 -3.04
N VAL A 87 15.47 11.70 -3.90
CA VAL A 87 15.88 12.12 -5.24
C VAL A 87 14.68 12.51 -6.09
N LEU A 88 13.57 11.77 -5.97
CA LEU A 88 12.35 12.07 -6.71
C LEU A 88 11.60 13.28 -6.12
N GLN A 89 11.70 13.51 -4.82
CA GLN A 89 11.10 14.68 -4.18
C GLN A 89 11.80 15.97 -4.60
N GLU A 90 13.12 15.94 -4.83
CA GLU A 90 13.92 17.07 -5.31
C GLU A 90 13.61 17.46 -6.77
N LEU A 91 13.17 16.49 -7.59
CA LEU A 91 12.80 16.72 -8.99
C LEU A 91 11.43 17.41 -9.17
N ARG A 92 10.77 17.75 -8.08
CA ARG A 92 9.48 18.41 -8.08
C ARG A 92 9.67 19.88 -8.47
N ILE A 93 9.41 20.19 -9.74
CA ILE A 93 9.37 21.57 -10.27
C ILE A 93 8.17 22.32 -9.68
#